data_AF-A0A2N3DJ92-F1
#
_entry.id   AF-A0A2N3DJ92-F1
#
_cell.length_a   1.000
_cell.length_b   1.000
_cell.length_c   1.000
_cell.angle_alpha   90.00
_cell.angle_beta   90.00
_cell.angle_gamma   90.00
#
_symmetry.space_group_name_H-M   'P 1'
#
loop_
_entity.id
_entity.type
_entity.pdbx_description
1 polymer ?
#
loop_
_entity_poly.entity_id
_entity_poly.type
_entity_poly.pdbx_seq_one_letter_code
_entity_poly.pdbx_strand_id
1 'polypeptide(L)'
;AVHVVTSLSGFEALLRRREVICHGTPFYAGWGLTRDLGVVPERRGRVLTLDQLVAGVLLLYPRYLDPVSGLPCPPEVLVRRMTAGETPNRLGWLGPIRRAQGSAMARLRRMGGR
;
A
#
# COMPACT_ATOMS: atom_id res chain seq x y z
N ALA A 1 -15.87 -7.52 -12.28
CA ALA A 1 -14.46 -7.88 -12.02
C ALA A 1 -13.59 -6.62 -11.99
N VAL A 2 -12.45 -6.66 -11.28
CA VAL A 2 -11.37 -5.67 -11.35
C VAL A 2 -10.19 -6.27 -12.11
N HIS A 3 -9.74 -5.61 -13.18
CA HIS A 3 -8.60 -6.05 -13.98
C HIS A 3 -7.34 -5.28 -13.57
N VAL A 4 -6.25 -6.00 -13.34
CA VAL A 4 -4.97 -5.41 -12.91
C VAL A 4 -3.81 -6.09 -13.62
N VAL A 5 -2.71 -5.36 -13.84
CA VAL A 5 -1.42 -5.98 -14.19
C VAL A 5 -0.76 -6.46 -12.90
N THR A 6 -0.29 -5.53 -12.05
CA THR A 6 0.34 -5.85 -10.76
C THR A 6 -0.01 -4.87 -9.63
N SER A 7 -1.03 -4.03 -9.82
CA SER A 7 -1.43 -2.99 -8.85
C SER A 7 -1.84 -3.58 -7.50
N LEU A 8 -1.52 -2.91 -6.40
CA LEU A 8 -2.02 -3.27 -5.07
C LEU A 8 -3.55 -3.22 -4.98
N SER A 9 -4.21 -2.40 -5.81
CA SER A 9 -5.67 -2.31 -5.86
C SER A 9 -6.36 -3.65 -6.17
N GLY A 10 -5.67 -4.60 -6.80
CA GLY A 10 -6.19 -5.97 -6.96
C GLY A 10 -6.30 -6.71 -5.63
N PHE A 11 -5.30 -6.60 -4.74
CA PHE A 11 -5.40 -7.16 -3.38
C PHE A 11 -6.52 -6.49 -2.59
N GLU A 12 -6.67 -5.17 -2.68
CA GLU A 12 -7.76 -4.45 -2.03
C GLU A 12 -9.16 -4.85 -2.53
N ALA A 13 -9.27 -5.23 -3.81
CA ALA A 13 -10.50 -5.76 -4.37
C ALA A 13 -10.81 -7.17 -3.83
N LEU A 14 -9.79 -8.02 -3.63
CA LEU A 14 -9.94 -9.31 -2.95
C LEU A 14 -10.45 -9.14 -1.52
N LEU A 15 -9.91 -8.18 -0.75
CA LEU A 15 -10.40 -7.87 0.61
C LEU A 15 -11.89 -7.52 0.62
N ARG A 16 -12.40 -6.92 -0.46
CA ARG A 16 -13.81 -6.56 -0.64
C ARG A 16 -14.63 -7.67 -1.29
N ARG A 17 -14.08 -8.89 -1.39
CA ARG A 17 -14.68 -10.07 -2.03
C ARG A 17 -15.15 -9.79 -3.46
N ARG A 18 -14.38 -8.99 -4.20
CA ARG A 18 -14.62 -8.74 -5.63
C ARG A 18 -13.75 -9.68 -6.46
N GLU A 19 -14.29 -10.10 -7.59
CA GLU A 19 -13.53 -10.86 -8.58
C GLU A 19 -12.37 -10.02 -9.13
N VAL A 20 -11.18 -10.62 -9.20
CA VAL A 20 -9.97 -9.98 -9.68
C VAL A 20 -9.34 -10.81 -10.79
N ILE A 21 -9.01 -10.13 -11.89
CA ILE A 21 -8.38 -10.72 -13.07
C ILE A 21 -6.97 -10.13 -13.20
N CYS A 22 -5.96 -10.99 -13.11
CA CYS A 22 -4.56 -10.59 -13.13
C CYS A 22 -3.96 -10.83 -14.52
N HIS A 23 -3.54 -9.76 -15.18
CA HIS A 23 -2.79 -9.80 -16.44
C HIS A 23 -1.28 -10.00 -16.21
N GLY A 24 -0.77 -9.59 -15.05
CA GLY A 24 0.58 -9.92 -14.58
C GLY A 24 0.54 -10.91 -13.42
N THR A 25 1.67 -11.04 -12.71
CA THR A 25 1.80 -12.01 -11.60
C THR A 25 2.14 -11.31 -10.27
N PRO A 26 1.25 -10.47 -9.71
CA PRO A 26 1.45 -9.83 -8.41
C PRO A 26 1.55 -10.86 -7.27
N PHE A 27 1.95 -10.44 -6.07
CA PHE A 27 2.15 -11.36 -4.94
C PHE A 27 0.92 -12.21 -4.57
N TYR A 28 -0.29 -11.69 -4.85
CA TYR A 28 -1.57 -12.32 -4.55
C TYR A 28 -2.12 -13.21 -5.69
N ALA A 29 -1.45 -13.26 -6.85
CA ALA A 29 -1.78 -14.16 -7.95
C ALA A 29 -1.17 -15.56 -7.77
N GLY A 30 -1.85 -16.59 -8.26
CA GLY A 30 -1.41 -17.99 -8.22
C GLY A 30 -1.82 -18.77 -6.98
N TRP A 31 -2.77 -18.24 -6.19
CA TRP A 31 -3.23 -18.83 -4.92
C TRP A 31 -4.69 -19.29 -4.94
N GLY A 32 -5.32 -19.32 -6.11
CA GLY A 32 -6.73 -19.70 -6.28
C GLY A 32 -7.74 -18.62 -5.91
N LEU A 33 -7.29 -17.40 -5.59
CA LEU A 33 -8.16 -16.26 -5.24
C LEU A 33 -8.41 -15.30 -6.43
N THR A 34 -7.69 -15.49 -7.53
CA THR A 34 -7.71 -14.63 -8.72
C THR A 34 -7.87 -15.46 -9.97
N ARG A 35 -8.38 -14.85 -11.04
CA ARG A 35 -8.24 -15.41 -12.39
C ARG A 35 -6.94 -14.89 -12.99
N ASP A 36 -5.94 -15.77 -13.07
CA ASP A 36 -4.61 -15.42 -13.55
C ASP A 36 -4.48 -15.69 -15.06
N LEU A 37 -4.18 -14.65 -15.83
CA LEU A 37 -3.92 -14.74 -17.28
C LEU A 37 -2.42 -14.78 -17.60
N GLY A 38 -1.59 -14.25 -16.69
CA GLY A 38 -0.13 -14.33 -16.79
C GLY A 38 0.43 -15.68 -16.33
N VAL A 39 1.69 -15.95 -16.69
CA VAL A 39 2.38 -17.16 -16.24
C VAL A 39 2.61 -17.10 -14.73
N VAL A 40 2.01 -18.06 -14.01
CA VAL A 40 2.18 -18.22 -12.56
C VAL A 40 3.45 -19.02 -12.28
N PRO A 41 4.37 -18.53 -11.43
CA PRO A 41 5.57 -19.28 -11.05
C PRO A 41 5.24 -20.60 -10.35
N GLU A 42 5.99 -21.66 -10.65
CA GLU A 42 5.77 -23.03 -10.13
C GLU A 42 5.71 -23.11 -8.59
N ARG A 43 6.38 -22.21 -7.88
CA ARG A 43 6.32 -22.13 -6.41
C ARG A 43 4.95 -21.72 -5.85
N ARG A 44 4.01 -21.33 -6.71
CA ARG A 44 2.62 -20.95 -6.35
C ARG A 44 1.66 -21.94 -7.01
N GLY A 45 0.67 -22.39 -6.25
CA GLY A 45 -0.24 -23.45 -6.67
C GLY A 45 -1.07 -24.03 -5.53
N ARG A 46 -0.69 -23.75 -4.28
CA ARG A 46 -1.56 -23.98 -3.12
C ARG A 46 -2.80 -23.09 -3.23
N VAL A 47 -3.98 -23.66 -3.02
CA VAL A 47 -5.22 -22.88 -2.87
C VAL A 47 -5.27 -22.30 -1.46
N LEU A 48 -5.39 -20.98 -1.38
CA LEU A 48 -5.53 -20.25 -0.11
C LEU A 48 -6.95 -19.76 0.08
N THR A 49 -7.37 -19.66 1.33
CA THR A 49 -8.46 -18.77 1.71
C THR A 49 -7.97 -17.32 1.70
N LEU A 50 -8.90 -16.36 1.58
CA LEU A 50 -8.57 -14.94 1.66
C LEU A 50 -7.86 -14.62 2.97
N ASP A 51 -8.32 -15.15 4.10
CA ASP A 51 -7.76 -14.90 5.42
C ASP A 51 -6.32 -15.43 5.55
N GLN A 52 -6.00 -16.57 4.95
CA GLN A 52 -4.63 -17.09 4.92
C GLN A 52 -3.68 -16.17 4.13
N LEU A 53 -4.13 -15.65 2.98
CA LEU A 53 -3.35 -14.68 2.22
C LEU A 53 -3.18 -13.38 3.02
N VAL A 54 -4.24 -12.89 3.65
CA VAL A 54 -4.23 -11.68 4.48
C VAL A 54 -3.28 -11.82 5.67
N ALA A 55 -3.32 -12.94 6.39
CA ALA A 55 -2.41 -13.22 7.49
C ALA A 55 -0.94 -13.20 7.03
N GLY A 56 -0.65 -13.83 5.89
CA GLY A 56 0.70 -13.78 5.32
C GLY A 56 1.16 -12.36 4.98
N VAL A 57 0.28 -11.57 4.36
CA VAL A 57 0.64 -10.28 3.73
C VAL A 57 0.60 -9.11 4.70
N LEU A 58 -0.31 -9.12 5.68
CA LEU A 58 -0.55 -7.99 6.59
C LEU A 58 -0.15 -8.27 8.04
N LEU A 59 0.03 -9.54 8.44
CA LEU A 59 0.37 -9.87 9.84
C LEU A 59 1.79 -10.41 9.95
N LEU A 60 2.16 -11.40 9.13
CA LEU A 60 3.41 -12.16 9.30
C LEU A 60 4.60 -11.58 8.53
N TYR A 61 4.39 -11.15 7.28
CA TYR A 61 5.46 -10.66 6.42
C TYR A 61 5.98 -9.25 6.80
N PRO A 62 5.12 -8.23 6.99
CA PRO A 62 5.57 -6.87 7.27
C PRO A 62 5.92 -6.66 8.75
N ARG A 63 6.71 -5.61 9.02
CA ARG A 63 6.95 -5.09 10.36
C ARG A 63 6.38 -3.69 10.45
N TYR A 64 5.71 -3.38 11.56
CA TYR A 64 5.08 -2.08 11.79
C TYR A 64 5.74 -1.34 12.93
N LEU A 65 5.76 -0.01 12.82
CA LEU A 65 6.16 0.89 13.89
C LEU A 65 4.93 1.64 14.38
N ASP A 66 4.81 1.75 15.69
CA ASP A 66 3.79 2.58 16.29
C ASP A 66 4.11 4.06 16.00
N PRO A 67 3.19 4.83 15.37
CA PRO A 67 3.44 6.22 15.02
C PRO A 67 3.70 7.14 16.22
N VAL A 68 3.23 6.80 17.42
CA VAL A 68 3.45 7.64 18.62
C VAL A 68 4.76 7.25 19.30
N SER A 69 4.92 5.98 19.72
CA SER A 69 6.12 5.56 20.47
C SER A 69 7.35 5.37 19.59
N GLY A 70 7.17 5.04 18.30
CA GLY A 70 8.26 4.65 17.41
C GLY A 70 8.81 3.24 17.65
N LEU A 71 8.19 2.44 18.52
CA LEU A 71 8.59 1.06 18.80
C LEU A 71 7.88 0.06 17.86
N PRO A 72 8.41 -1.15 17.67
CA PRO A 72 7.72 -2.21 16.94
C PRO A 72 6.32 -2.48 17.51
N CYS A 73 5.34 -2.67 16.62
CA CYS A 73 3.97 -2.98 17.03
C CYS A 73 3.26 -3.94 16.05
N PRO A 74 2.16 -4.58 16.47
CA PRO A 74 1.25 -5.31 15.57
C PRO A 74 0.48 -4.38 14.62
N PRO A 75 0.02 -4.87 13.45
CA PRO A 75 -0.77 -4.08 12.50
C PRO A 75 -2.04 -3.47 13.11
N GLU A 76 -2.68 -4.16 14.06
CA GLU A 76 -3.91 -3.73 14.71
C GLU A 76 -3.69 -2.43 15.49
N VAL A 77 -2.51 -2.29 16.12
CA VAL A 77 -2.15 -1.07 16.85
C VAL A 77 -1.96 0.09 15.87
N LEU A 78 -1.25 -0.14 14.76
CA LEU A 78 -1.04 0.88 13.74
C LEU A 78 -2.38 1.35 13.14
N VAL A 79 -3.23 0.41 12.70
CA VAL A 79 -4.53 0.73 12.10
C VAL A 79 -5.39 1.51 13.08
N ARG A 80 -5.49 1.06 14.35
CA ARG A 80 -6.25 1.78 15.38
C ARG A 80 -5.80 3.22 15.54
N ARG A 81 -4.48 3.47 15.58
CA ARG A 81 -3.92 4.82 15.74
C ARG A 81 -4.15 5.69 14.50
N MET A 82 -4.00 5.13 13.30
CA MET A 82 -4.31 5.84 12.06
C MET A 82 -5.79 6.25 12.00
N THR A 83 -6.71 5.36 12.38
CA THR A 83 -8.15 5.67 12.40
C THR A 83 -8.52 6.67 13.49
N ALA A 84 -7.84 6.65 14.64
CA ALA A 84 -8.03 7.62 15.72
C ALA A 84 -7.36 8.99 15.43
N GLY A 85 -6.60 9.14 14.35
CA GLY A 85 -5.84 10.37 14.06
C GLY A 85 -4.59 10.54 14.93
N GLU A 86 -4.18 9.50 15.65
CA GLU A 86 -3.00 9.47 16.54
C GLU A 86 -1.71 9.21 15.76
N THR A 87 -1.49 9.98 14.69
CA THR A 87 -0.31 9.91 13.84
C THR A 87 0.44 11.24 13.89
N PRO A 88 1.25 11.50 14.94
CA PRO A 88 1.93 12.77 15.08
C PRO A 88 2.88 13.02 13.90
N ASN A 89 2.63 14.11 13.17
CA ASN A 89 3.51 14.54 12.08
C ASN A 89 4.78 15.18 12.65
N ARG A 90 5.81 14.36 12.88
CA ARG A 90 7.12 14.79 13.40
C ARG A 90 7.80 15.84 12.51
N LEU A 91 7.42 15.92 11.23
CA LEU A 91 7.93 16.88 10.25
C LEU A 91 6.92 18.00 9.94
N GLY A 92 5.91 18.21 10.79
CA GLY A 92 4.88 19.23 10.57
C GLY A 92 5.45 20.63 10.37
N TRP A 93 6.53 20.97 11.09
CA TRP A 93 7.23 22.25 10.99
C TRP A 93 7.92 22.48 9.63
N LEU A 94 8.25 21.41 8.88
CA LEU A 94 8.82 21.52 7.53
C LEU A 94 7.78 21.86 6.46
N GLY A 95 6.49 21.65 6.73
CA GLY A 95 5.41 21.91 5.78
C GLY A 95 5.36 23.37 5.30
N PRO A 96 5.39 24.36 6.20
CA PRO A 96 5.49 25.77 5.84
C PRO A 96 6.75 26.11 5.01
N ILE A 97 7.91 25.56 5.37
CA ILE A 97 9.18 25.80 4.68
C ILE A 97 9.11 25.30 3.23
N ARG A 98 8.64 24.06 3.02
CA ARG A 98 8.48 23.48 1.67
C ARG A 98 7.52 24.30 0.81
N ARG A 99 6.44 24.84 1.38
CA ARG A 99 5.50 25.73 0.67
C ARG A 99 6.18 27.02 0.24
N ALA A 100 6.92 27.68 1.14
CA ALA A 100 7.65 28.91 0.82
C ALA A 100 8.69 28.69 -0.30
N GLN A 101 9.46 27.60 -0.22
CA GLN A 101 10.44 27.22 -1.25
C GLN A 101 9.75 26.99 -2.61
N GLY A 102 8.63 26.26 -2.64
CA GLY A 102 7.88 26.01 -3.86
C GLY A 102 7.37 27.29 -4.52
N SER A 103 6.83 28.23 -3.73
CA SER A 103 6.39 29.54 -4.24
C SER A 103 7.53 30.39 -4.80
N ALA A 104 8.69 30.41 -4.14
CA ALA A 104 9.88 31.11 -4.62
C ALA A 104 10.39 30.53 -5.95
N MET A 105 10.50 29.20 -6.04
CA MET A 105 10.92 28.50 -7.26
C MET A 105 9.94 28.71 -8.43
N ALA A 106 8.64 28.72 -8.16
CA ALA A 106 7.62 29.02 -9.17
C ALA A 106 7.72 30.46 -9.69
N ARG A 107 8.03 31.44 -8.82
CA ARG A 107 8.28 32.84 -9.22
C ARG A 107 9.53 32.97 -10.08
N LEU A 108 10.63 32.33 -9.68
CA LEU A 108 11.89 32.32 -10.45
C LEU A 108 11.71 31.71 -11.85
N ARG A 109 10.98 30.59 -11.98
CA ARG A 109 10.70 29.97 -13.29
C ARG A 109 9.83 30.84 -14.21
N ARG A 110 8.95 31.67 -13.66
CA ARG A 110 8.17 32.65 -14.44
C ARG A 110 9.01 33.85 -14.88
N MET A 111 10.06 34.20 -14.14
CA MET A 111 10.96 35.30 -14.48
C MET A 111 12.04 34.90 -15.50
N GLY A 112 12.46 33.63 -15.52
CA GLY A 112 13.48 33.12 -16.45
C GLY A 112 12.96 32.57 -17.79
N GLY A 113 11.68 32.76 -18.10
CA GLY A 113 11.05 32.36 -19.37
C GLY A 113 10.87 33.51 -20.37
N ARG A 114 11.71 34.55 -20.29
CA ARG A 114 11.80 35.66 -21.24
C ARG A 114 13.13 35.59 -21.98
#